data_AF-A0A2R6E918-F1
#
_entry.id   AF-A0A2R6E918-F1
#
_cell.length_a   1.000
_cell.length_b   1.000
_cell.length_c   1.000
_cell.angle_alpha   90.00
_cell.angle_beta   90.00
_cell.angle_gamma   90.00
#
_symmetry.space_group_name_H-M   'P 1'
#
loop_
_entity.id
_entity.type
_entity.pdbx_description
1 polymer ?
#
loop_
_entity_poly.entity_id
_entity_poly.type
_entity_poly.pdbx_seq_one_letter_code
_entity_poly.pdbx_strand_id
1 'polypeptide(L)'
;MPGRLSEAQLVRAFTGLVVESLAVTQDMGAATVDCRACGTALSTGDRATVALSCYEDHSWEIAGVYCGDHGVGSVAGTMEVRAEQQAVVDAVLEAAGYLPPNGRYEADALTLGDVRVRDYSPTADGY
;
A
#
# COMPACT_ATOMS: atom_id res chain seq x y z
N MET A 1 16.29 5.17 -6.00
CA MET A 1 16.39 6.22 -7.06
C MET A 1 16.42 7.57 -6.35
N PRO A 2 17.48 8.39 -6.39
CA PRO A 2 17.50 9.64 -5.64
C PRO A 2 16.76 10.71 -6.46
N GLY A 3 15.46 10.89 -6.19
CA GLY A 3 14.66 11.92 -6.83
C GLY A 3 13.17 11.77 -6.60
N ARG A 4 12.48 12.91 -6.51
CA ARG A 4 11.02 13.00 -6.46
C ARG A 4 10.41 12.22 -7.64
N LEU A 5 9.54 11.27 -7.35
CA LEU A 5 8.80 10.54 -8.37
C LEU A 5 7.62 11.37 -8.88
N SER A 6 7.29 11.19 -10.16
CA SER A 6 6.03 11.71 -10.71
C SER A 6 4.86 10.82 -10.29
N GLU A 7 3.65 11.38 -10.33
CA GLU A 7 2.41 10.65 -10.04
C GLU A 7 2.27 9.38 -10.90
N ALA A 8 2.58 9.46 -12.19
CA ALA A 8 2.51 8.32 -13.09
C ALA A 8 3.52 7.21 -12.73
N GLN A 9 4.70 7.58 -12.19
CA GLN A 9 5.66 6.60 -11.68
C GLN A 9 5.17 5.94 -10.39
N LEU A 10 4.57 6.71 -9.50
CA LEU A 10 3.96 6.19 -8.27
C LEU A 10 2.82 5.22 -8.57
N VAL A 11 1.85 5.62 -9.40
CA VAL A 11 0.75 4.74 -9.83
C VAL A 11 1.29 3.43 -10.42
N ARG A 12 2.30 3.51 -11.30
CA ARG A 12 2.92 2.31 -11.88
C ARG A 12 3.60 1.42 -10.83
N ALA A 13 4.24 2.02 -9.83
CA ALA A 13 4.94 1.27 -8.78
C ALA A 13 3.96 0.55 -7.84
N PHE A 14 2.76 1.11 -7.65
CA PHE A 14 1.78 0.60 -6.70
C PHE A 14 0.75 -0.32 -7.32
N THR A 15 0.38 -0.15 -8.59
CA THR A 15 -0.56 -1.05 -9.26
C THR A 15 0.00 -2.47 -9.33
N GLY A 16 -0.78 -3.43 -8.84
CA GLY A 16 -0.39 -4.84 -8.74
C GLY A 16 0.52 -5.15 -7.54
N LEU A 17 0.83 -4.16 -6.70
CA LEU A 17 1.57 -4.40 -5.46
C LEU A 17 0.74 -5.29 -4.53
N VAL A 18 1.36 -6.32 -3.99
CA VAL A 18 0.71 -7.25 -3.05
C VAL A 18 0.46 -6.56 -1.73
N VAL A 19 -0.71 -6.82 -1.16
CA VAL A 19 -1.16 -6.27 0.12
C VAL A 19 -0.57 -7.05 1.30
N GLU A 20 0.76 -7.13 1.33
CA GLU A 20 1.52 -7.79 2.40
C GLU A 20 2.85 -7.08 2.60
N SER A 21 3.24 -6.93 3.86
CA SER A 21 4.51 -6.33 4.28
C SER A 21 4.86 -6.79 5.70
N LEU A 22 5.96 -6.29 6.25
CA LEU A 22 6.26 -6.47 7.68
C LEU A 22 5.21 -5.85 8.61
N ALA A 23 4.50 -4.81 8.17
CA ALA A 23 3.52 -4.09 8.97
C ALA A 23 2.06 -4.50 8.68
N VAL A 24 1.83 -5.24 7.60
CA VAL A 24 0.51 -5.68 7.16
C VAL A 24 0.57 -7.15 6.77
N THR A 25 -0.19 -7.98 7.47
CA THR A 25 -0.37 -9.39 7.13
C THR A 25 -1.77 -9.57 6.60
N GLN A 26 -1.90 -10.18 5.42
CA GLN A 26 -3.17 -10.62 4.88
C GLN A 26 -3.42 -12.10 5.21
N ASP A 27 -4.67 -12.49 5.36
CA ASP A 27 -5.07 -13.89 5.36
C ASP A 27 -5.25 -14.36 3.92
N MET A 28 -4.20 -14.99 3.38
CA MET A 28 -4.19 -15.57 2.04
C MET A 28 -5.25 -16.67 1.87
N GLY A 29 -5.62 -17.39 2.93
CA GLY A 29 -6.62 -18.46 2.86
C GLY A 29 -8.05 -17.94 2.82
N ALA A 30 -8.29 -16.77 3.41
CA ALA A 30 -9.58 -16.09 3.38
C ALA A 30 -9.68 -15.01 2.27
N ALA A 31 -8.58 -14.70 1.58
CA ALA A 31 -8.46 -13.57 0.64
C ALA A 31 -8.85 -12.24 1.30
N THR A 32 -8.36 -11.99 2.51
CA THR A 32 -8.71 -10.78 3.28
C THR A 32 -7.51 -10.08 3.90
N VAL A 33 -7.63 -8.77 4.12
CA VAL A 33 -6.70 -7.97 4.93
C VAL A 33 -7.49 -7.11 5.90
N ASP A 34 -7.01 -6.99 7.13
CA ASP A 34 -7.70 -6.20 8.14
C ASP A 34 -7.40 -4.71 8.01
N CYS A 35 -8.44 -3.89 8.17
CA CYS A 35 -8.28 -2.46 8.34
C CYS A 35 -7.45 -2.18 9.61
N ARG A 36 -6.36 -1.44 9.46
CA ARG A 36 -5.45 -1.08 10.56
C ARG A 36 -6.14 -0.32 11.70
N ALA A 37 -7.21 0.42 11.42
CA ALA A 37 -7.90 1.25 12.42
C ALA A 37 -8.96 0.49 13.23
N CYS A 38 -9.77 -0.35 12.58
CA CYS A 38 -10.93 -0.99 13.20
C CYS A 38 -10.92 -2.52 13.15
N GLY A 39 -9.96 -3.13 12.47
CA GLY A 39 -9.86 -4.59 12.31
C GLY A 39 -10.94 -5.21 11.42
N THR A 40 -11.71 -4.40 10.69
CA THR A 40 -12.67 -4.95 9.71
C THR A 40 -11.93 -5.58 8.55
N ALA A 41 -12.25 -6.83 8.24
CA ALA A 41 -11.70 -7.56 7.10
C ALA A 41 -12.17 -6.93 5.79
N LEU A 42 -11.22 -6.67 4.90
CA LEU A 42 -11.41 -6.16 3.55
C LEU A 42 -11.02 -7.23 2.55
N SER A 43 -11.71 -7.25 1.41
CA SER A 43 -11.61 -8.29 0.39
C SER A 43 -11.64 -7.71 -1.03
N THR A 44 -11.56 -8.58 -2.04
CA THR A 44 -11.62 -8.17 -3.44
C THR A 44 -12.82 -7.29 -3.75
N GLY A 45 -12.58 -6.16 -4.42
CA GLY A 45 -13.58 -5.16 -4.81
C GLY A 45 -13.76 -4.05 -3.78
N ASP A 46 -13.28 -4.22 -2.55
CA ASP A 46 -13.34 -3.17 -1.54
C ASP A 46 -12.41 -2.00 -1.90
N ARG A 47 -12.90 -0.79 -1.66
CA ARG A 47 -12.10 0.43 -1.77
C ARG A 47 -11.38 0.66 -0.45
N ALA A 48 -10.09 0.93 -0.54
CA ALA A 48 -9.23 1.21 0.60
C ALA A 48 -8.32 2.40 0.33
N THR A 49 -7.92 3.09 1.39
CA THR A 49 -6.72 3.92 1.36
C THR A 49 -5.55 3.13 1.91
N VAL A 50 -4.38 3.27 1.29
CA VAL A 50 -3.17 2.54 1.67
C VAL A 50 -2.05 3.54 1.93
N ALA A 51 -1.39 3.39 3.07
CA ALA A 51 -0.21 4.16 3.43
C ALA A 51 1.04 3.34 3.11
N LEU A 52 2.00 3.93 2.41
CA LEU A 52 3.23 3.28 1.97
C LEU A 52 4.47 4.10 2.33
N SER A 53 5.56 3.40 2.65
CA SER A 53 6.89 3.96 2.87
C SER A 53 7.91 3.22 2.00
N CYS A 54 8.85 3.94 1.41
CA CYS A 54 9.92 3.35 0.61
C CYS A 54 11.16 3.19 1.48
N TYR A 55 11.43 1.96 1.93
CA TYR A 55 12.58 1.64 2.74
C TYR A 55 13.87 1.90 1.94
N GLU A 56 14.71 2.80 2.45
CA GLU A 56 16.02 3.17 1.88
C GLU A 56 15.98 3.53 0.37
N ASP A 57 14.86 4.06 -0.13
CA ASP A 57 14.64 4.33 -1.57
C ASP A 57 14.82 3.09 -2.47
N HIS A 58 14.60 1.90 -1.90
CA HIS A 58 14.78 0.59 -2.54
C HIS A 58 13.47 -0.15 -2.78
N SER A 59 12.67 -0.39 -1.73
CA SER A 59 11.39 -1.12 -1.82
C SER A 59 10.26 -0.37 -1.16
N TRP A 60 9.08 -0.39 -1.79
CA TRP A 60 7.86 0.13 -1.19
C TRP A 60 7.24 -0.91 -0.27
N GLU A 61 6.99 -0.51 0.96
CA GLU A 61 6.36 -1.32 2.00
C GLU A 61 5.01 -0.71 2.35
N ILE A 62 3.99 -1.55 2.53
CA ILE A 62 2.68 -1.11 3.00
C ILE A 62 2.74 -0.92 4.51
N ALA A 63 2.58 0.31 4.99
CA ALA A 63 2.52 0.62 6.42
C ALA A 63 1.13 0.36 7.02
N GLY A 64 0.08 0.43 6.21
CA GLY A 64 -1.29 0.15 6.66
C GLY A 64 -2.32 0.22 5.55
N VAL A 65 -3.39 -0.56 5.69
CA VAL A 65 -4.58 -0.57 4.85
C VAL A 65 -5.77 -0.07 5.67
N TYR A 66 -6.60 0.79 5.10
CA TYR A 66 -7.74 1.38 5.81
C TYR A 66 -9.01 1.28 4.98
N CYS A 67 -10.09 0.84 5.62
CA CYS A 67 -11.41 0.74 5.01
C CYS A 67 -11.99 2.12 4.66
N GLY A 68 -13.05 2.16 3.84
CA GLY A 68 -13.69 3.40 3.41
C GLY A 68 -14.12 4.33 4.55
N ASP A 69 -14.53 3.79 5.71
CA ASP A 69 -14.96 4.58 6.87
C ASP A 69 -13.78 5.18 7.66
N HIS A 70 -12.59 4.59 7.54
CA HIS A 70 -11.38 5.00 8.25
C HIS A 70 -10.28 5.45 7.29
N GLY A 71 -10.67 5.91 6.09
CA GLY A 71 -9.74 6.28 5.03
C GLY A 71 -8.80 7.42 5.45
N VAL A 72 -7.53 7.32 5.11
CA VAL A 72 -6.49 8.29 5.47
C VAL A 72 -6.15 9.22 4.31
N GLY A 73 -5.90 10.50 4.62
CA GLY A 73 -5.84 11.58 3.62
C GLY A 73 -4.45 12.10 3.25
N SER A 74 -3.46 11.94 4.13
CA SER A 74 -2.14 12.54 3.95
C SER A 74 -1.05 11.74 4.67
N VAL A 75 0.19 11.86 4.19
CA VAL A 75 1.37 11.28 4.83
C VAL A 75 1.54 11.87 6.23
N ALA A 76 1.54 13.21 6.34
CA ALA A 76 1.75 13.91 7.61
C ALA A 76 0.72 13.52 8.68
N GLY A 77 -0.55 13.33 8.30
CA GLY A 77 -1.61 12.92 9.22
C GLY A 77 -1.61 11.44 9.60
N THR A 78 -0.81 10.61 8.94
CA THR A 78 -0.88 9.14 9.10
C THR A 78 0.42 8.52 9.63
N MET A 79 1.58 8.96 9.13
CA MET A 79 2.88 8.32 9.37
C MET A 79 3.94 9.27 9.93
N GLU A 80 3.62 10.56 10.03
CA GLU A 80 4.59 11.67 10.14
C GLU A 80 5.49 11.75 8.89
N VAL A 81 5.98 12.96 8.59
CA VAL A 81 6.92 13.17 7.47
C VAL A 81 8.31 12.73 7.90
N ARG A 82 8.95 11.89 7.09
CA ARG A 82 10.28 11.31 7.36
C ARG A 82 11.24 11.55 6.21
N ALA A 83 12.52 11.38 6.49
CA ALA A 83 13.60 11.42 5.51
C ALA A 83 13.64 10.15 4.63
N GLU A 84 12.49 9.77 4.05
CA GLU A 84 12.29 8.66 3.13
C GLU A 84 11.08 8.97 2.23
N GLN A 85 10.91 8.27 1.10
CA GLN A 85 9.72 8.46 0.28
C GLN A 85 8.50 7.82 0.95
N GLN A 86 7.41 8.56 1.03
CA GLN A 86 6.16 8.10 1.63
C GLN A 86 4.98 8.49 0.74
N ALA A 87 3.94 7.66 0.68
CA ALA A 87 2.75 7.94 -0.10
C ALA A 87 1.49 7.48 0.62
N VAL A 88 0.38 8.15 0.31
CA VAL A 88 -0.98 7.67 0.58
C VAL A 88 -1.69 7.55 -0.75
N VAL A 89 -2.33 6.41 -0.99
CA VAL A 89 -3.07 6.15 -2.23
C VAL A 89 -4.48 5.66 -1.94
N ASP A 90 -5.41 5.97 -2.83
CA ASP A 90 -6.67 5.24 -2.96
C ASP A 90 -6.43 4.04 -3.88
N ALA A 91 -7.02 2.89 -3.55
CA ALA A 91 -6.95 1.67 -4.35
C ALA A 91 -8.22 0.82 -4.21
N VAL A 92 -8.44 -0.07 -5.18
CA VAL A 92 -9.38 -1.19 -5.10
C VAL A 92 -8.57 -2.45 -4.83
N LEU A 93 -8.99 -3.28 -3.88
CA LEU A 93 -8.34 -4.57 -3.65
C LEU A 93 -8.72 -5.55 -4.75
N GLU A 94 -7.74 -6.21 -5.36
CA GLU A 94 -7.95 -7.18 -6.45
C GLU A 94 -7.35 -8.54 -6.10
N ALA A 95 -8.05 -9.63 -6.42
CA ALA A 95 -7.49 -10.99 -6.39
C ALA A 95 -6.71 -11.28 -7.68
N ALA A 96 -5.56 -10.62 -7.85
CA ALA A 96 -4.65 -10.89 -8.97
C ALA A 96 -3.67 -12.05 -8.68
N GLY A 97 -3.57 -12.46 -7.41
CA GLY A 97 -2.63 -13.47 -6.93
C GLY A 97 -1.17 -13.00 -6.92
N TYR A 98 -0.31 -13.81 -6.32
CA TYR A 98 1.11 -13.49 -6.13
C TYR A 98 1.99 -14.73 -6.26
N LEU A 99 3.14 -14.59 -6.92
CA LEU A 99 4.18 -15.63 -6.94
C LEU A 99 5.35 -15.22 -6.04
N PRO A 100 5.34 -15.60 -4.75
CA PRO A 100 6.44 -15.37 -3.84
C PRO A 100 7.73 -16.11 -4.25
N PRO A 101 8.90 -15.70 -3.72
CA PRO A 101 10.19 -16.34 -4.01
C PRO A 101 10.27 -17.84 -3.65
N ASN A 102 9.39 -18.33 -2.76
CA ASN A 102 9.29 -19.74 -2.42
C ASN A 102 8.72 -20.60 -3.57
N GLY A 103 8.25 -19.97 -4.66
CA GLY A 103 7.78 -20.62 -5.88
C GLY A 103 6.34 -21.14 -5.82
N ARG A 104 5.63 -20.98 -4.70
CA ARG A 104 4.25 -21.38 -4.55
C ARG A 104 3.33 -20.20 -4.86
N TYR A 105 2.59 -20.29 -5.96
CA TYR A 105 1.62 -19.25 -6.33
C TYR A 105 0.47 -19.20 -5.31
N GLU A 106 0.22 -18.02 -4.76
CA GLU A 106 -0.91 -17.72 -3.88
C GLU A 106 -1.98 -17.02 -4.71
N ALA A 107 -2.96 -17.78 -5.21
CA ALA A 107 -4.00 -17.27 -6.11
C ALA A 107 -4.94 -16.24 -5.44
N ASP A 108 -5.08 -16.36 -4.13
CA ASP A 108 -5.97 -15.55 -3.30
C ASP A 108 -5.27 -14.30 -2.73
N ALA A 109 -4.01 -14.05 -3.11
CA ALA A 109 -3.30 -12.85 -2.69
C ALA A 109 -3.95 -11.59 -3.23
N LEU A 110 -4.26 -10.67 -2.32
CA LEU A 110 -4.78 -9.35 -2.64
C LEU A 110 -3.67 -8.44 -3.16
N THR A 111 -3.99 -7.66 -4.19
CA THR A 111 -3.14 -6.64 -4.79
C THR A 111 -3.87 -5.30 -4.90
N LEU A 112 -3.12 -4.22 -5.17
CA LEU A 112 -3.68 -2.89 -5.38
C LEU A 112 -4.05 -2.65 -6.86
N GLY A 113 -5.34 -2.46 -7.14
CA GLY A 113 -5.90 -2.02 -8.41
C GLY A 113 -6.46 -0.59 -8.37
N ASP A 114 -6.83 -0.03 -9.53
CA ASP A 114 -7.35 1.36 -9.70
C ASP A 114 -6.64 2.41 -8.82
N VAL A 115 -5.31 2.36 -8.79
CA VAL A 115 -4.50 3.17 -7.86
C VAL A 115 -4.54 4.65 -8.25
N ARG A 116 -4.79 5.51 -7.26
CA ARG A 116 -4.73 6.98 -7.38
C ARG A 116 -3.92 7.55 -6.23
N VAL A 117 -2.96 8.41 -6.55
CA VAL A 117 -2.12 9.04 -5.52
C VAL A 117 -2.94 10.12 -4.82
N ARG A 118 -3.01 10.02 -3.49
CA ARG A 118 -3.72 10.98 -2.64
C ARG A 118 -2.76 12.01 -2.06
N ASP A 119 -1.62 11.54 -1.59
CA ASP A 119 -0.54 12.37 -1.07
C ASP A 119 0.81 11.69 -1.26
N TYR A 120 1.88 12.48 -1.40
CA TYR A 120 3.24 11.99 -1.59
C TYR A 120 4.26 12.94 -0.96
N SER A 121 5.11 12.39 -0.11
CA SER A 121 6.25 13.05 0.51
C SER A 121 7.54 12.43 -0.02
N PRO A 122 8.33 13.14 -0.85
CA PRO A 122 9.67 12.69 -1.20
C PRO A 122 10.63 12.75 0.01
N THR A 123 11.74 12.01 -0.06
CA THR A 123 12.80 11.98 0.96
C THR A 123 13.26 13.36 1.44
N ALA A 124 13.28 14.35 0.54
CA ALA A 124 13.74 15.71 0.84
C ALA A 124 12.82 16.49 1.79
N ASP A 125 11.55 16.10 1.93
CA ASP A 125 10.58 16.84 2.75
C ASP A 125 10.72 16.54 4.26
N GLY A 126 11.47 15.48 4.62
CA GLY A 126 11.74 15.11 6.01
C GLY A 126 13.04 15.67 6.60
N TYR A 127 13.76 16.53 5.88
CA TYR A 127 14.96 17.24 6.32
C TYR A 127 14.68 18.73 6.50
#